data_AF-A0A969J2Q5-F1
#
_entry.id   AF-A0A969J2Q5-F1
#
_cell.length_a   1.000
_cell.length_b   1.000
_cell.length_c   1.000
_cell.angle_alpha   90.00
_cell.angle_beta   90.00
_cell.angle_gamma   90.00
#
_symmetry.space_group_name_H-M   'P 1'
#
loop_
_entity.id
_entity.type
_entity.pdbx_description
1 polymer ?
#
loop_
_entity_poly.entity_id
_entity_poly.type
_entity_poly.pdbx_seq_one_letter_code
_entity_poly.pdbx_strand_id
1 'polypeptide(L)'
;MVSQAAQEFNAKVAESLELREKLKTAQSPIELLALAKAYGFELTGDDLKEIAQKAYHQWFVHLSDKTRPFFEKAHSTAELNQKLKTSQTPVEVVDLAKAYGFEFTEADLKLAAIAAESVEGFSFEKLWFRQLGLIS
;
A
#
# COMPACT_ATOMS: atom_id res chain seq x y z
N MET A 1 12.72 14.57 -10.04
CA MET A 1 13.99 14.08 -9.46
C MET A 1 13.61 13.21 -8.29
N VAL A 2 14.15 12.01 -8.22
CA VAL A 2 13.97 11.13 -7.07
C VAL A 2 14.64 11.79 -5.87
N SER A 3 13.95 11.83 -4.73
CA SER A 3 14.51 12.36 -3.49
C SER A 3 15.60 11.45 -2.95
N GLN A 4 16.76 12.04 -2.70
CA GLN A 4 17.88 11.35 -2.07
C GLN A 4 17.49 10.80 -0.68
N ALA A 5 16.72 11.55 0.10
CA ALA A 5 16.27 11.10 1.42
C ALA A 5 15.35 9.87 1.34
N ALA A 6 14.45 9.83 0.34
CA ALA A 6 13.60 8.66 0.09
C ALA A 6 14.41 7.43 -0.34
N GLN A 7 15.46 7.63 -1.15
CA GLN A 7 16.36 6.54 -1.55
C GLN A 7 17.16 5.98 -0.38
N GLU A 8 17.80 6.85 0.40
CA GLU A 8 18.63 6.47 1.54
C GLU A 8 17.80 5.77 2.63
N PHE A 9 16.59 6.27 2.90
CA PHE A 9 15.66 5.60 3.81
C PHE A 9 15.26 4.22 3.30
N ASN A 10 14.88 4.08 2.03
CA ASN A 10 14.53 2.78 1.45
C ASN A 10 15.71 1.79 1.45
N ALA A 11 16.94 2.26 1.22
CA ALA A 11 18.13 1.44 1.34
C ALA A 11 18.31 0.95 2.78
N LYS A 12 18.12 1.85 3.76
CA LYS A 12 18.17 1.48 5.18
C LYS A 12 17.11 0.46 5.57
N VAL A 13 15.90 0.57 5.02
CA VAL A 13 14.83 -0.43 5.21
C VAL A 13 15.26 -1.79 4.67
N ALA A 14 15.83 -1.87 3.47
CA ALA A 14 16.32 -3.14 2.92
C ALA A 14 17.41 -3.79 3.80
N GLU A 15 18.32 -2.97 4.36
CA GLU A 15 19.44 -3.44 5.18
C GLU A 15 19.05 -3.80 6.62
N SER A 16 18.03 -3.16 7.19
CA SER A 16 17.68 -3.32 8.61
C SER A 16 16.41 -4.16 8.79
N LEU A 17 16.57 -5.39 9.30
CA LEU A 17 15.44 -6.24 9.69
C LEU A 17 14.58 -5.56 10.78
N GLU A 18 15.22 -4.93 11.77
CA GLU A 18 14.53 -4.23 12.85
C GLU A 18 13.62 -3.10 12.31
N LEU A 19 14.14 -2.30 11.37
CA LEU A 19 13.36 -1.22 10.75
C LEU A 19 12.20 -1.79 9.94
N ARG A 20 12.40 -2.91 9.22
CA ARG A 20 11.32 -3.60 8.50
C ARG A 20 10.22 -4.08 9.44
N GLU A 21 10.56 -4.69 10.56
CA GLU A 21 9.56 -5.16 11.54
C GLU A 21 8.80 -3.98 12.18
N LYS A 22 9.48 -2.89 12.51
CA LYS A 22 8.82 -1.66 13.01
C LYS A 22 7.90 -1.01 11.95
N LEU A 23 8.30 -1.04 10.68
CA LEU A 23 7.47 -0.54 9.58
C LEU A 23 6.27 -1.43 9.29
N LYS A 24 6.39 -2.75 9.49
CA LYS A 24 5.24 -3.65 9.42
C LYS A 24 4.18 -3.25 10.43
N THR A 25 4.54 -2.84 11.64
CA THR A 25 3.54 -2.48 12.65
C THR A 25 3.01 -1.05 12.52
N ALA A 26 3.58 -0.23 11.62
CA ALA A 26 3.13 1.16 11.44
C ALA A 26 1.67 1.20 10.98
N GLN A 27 0.86 2.01 11.65
CA GLN A 27 -0.58 2.16 11.38
C GLN A 27 -0.92 3.47 10.67
N SER A 28 0.05 4.37 10.53
CA SER A 28 -0.17 5.68 9.91
C SER A 28 1.08 6.22 9.20
N PRO A 29 0.91 7.12 8.21
CA PRO A 29 2.02 7.87 7.62
C PRO A 29 2.81 8.68 8.65
N ILE A 30 2.17 9.13 9.72
CA ILE A 30 2.81 9.90 10.80
C ILE A 30 3.80 9.02 11.56
N GLU A 31 3.45 7.75 11.82
CA GLU A 31 4.37 6.78 12.44
C GLU A 31 5.57 6.48 11.54
N LEU A 32 5.39 6.39 10.22
CA LEU A 32 6.50 6.27 9.28
C LEU A 32 7.46 7.48 9.42
N LEU A 33 6.94 8.71 9.43
CA LEU A 33 7.76 9.91 9.56
C LEU A 33 8.49 9.97 10.92
N ALA A 34 7.80 9.61 12.00
CA ALA A 34 8.39 9.54 13.33
C ALA A 34 9.50 8.48 13.40
N LEU A 35 9.28 7.31 12.79
CA LEU A 35 10.27 6.25 12.70
C LEU A 35 11.47 6.67 11.86
N ALA A 36 11.26 7.26 10.68
CA ALA A 36 12.34 7.78 9.86
C ALA A 36 13.21 8.79 10.62
N LYS A 37 12.57 9.73 11.32
CA LYS A 37 13.25 10.71 12.17
C LYS A 37 14.06 10.07 13.29
N ALA A 38 13.54 9.01 13.93
CA ALA A 38 14.26 8.26 14.96
C ALA A 38 15.53 7.56 14.42
N TYR A 39 15.56 7.25 13.13
CA TYR A 39 16.72 6.70 12.42
C TYR A 39 17.59 7.77 11.75
N GLY A 40 17.33 9.05 12.01
CA GLY A 40 18.12 10.19 11.51
C GLY A 40 17.72 10.69 10.12
N PHE A 41 16.60 10.22 9.56
CA PHE A 41 16.09 10.66 8.27
C PHE A 41 15.02 11.75 8.44
N GLU A 42 15.25 12.91 7.84
CA GLU A 42 14.24 13.97 7.76
C GLU A 42 13.45 13.84 6.46
N LEU A 43 12.38 13.04 6.51
CA LEU A 43 11.48 12.87 5.37
C LEU A 43 10.46 14.01 5.29
N THR A 44 10.28 14.55 4.10
CA THR A 44 9.24 15.49 3.72
C THR A 44 7.99 14.76 3.22
N GLY A 45 6.91 15.52 2.98
CA GLY A 45 5.69 14.97 2.39
C GLY A 45 5.90 14.43 0.96
N ASP A 46 6.86 14.98 0.20
CA ASP A 46 7.16 14.49 -1.14
C ASP A 46 7.98 13.20 -1.09
N ASP A 47 8.87 13.05 -0.11
CA ASP A 47 9.60 11.80 0.13
C ASP A 47 8.65 10.66 0.49
N LEU A 48 7.63 10.97 1.29
CA LEU A 48 6.60 10.00 1.66
C LEU A 48 5.78 9.55 0.45
N LYS A 49 5.43 10.48 -0.47
CA LYS A 49 4.77 10.11 -1.73
C LYS A 49 5.63 9.18 -2.56
N GLU A 50 6.94 9.42 -2.62
CA GLU A 50 7.87 8.59 -3.38
C GLU A 50 8.03 7.19 -2.77
N ILE A 51 8.23 7.10 -1.45
CA ILE A 51 8.26 5.83 -0.73
C ILE A 51 6.98 5.03 -0.99
N ALA A 52 5.82 5.69 -0.88
CA ALA A 52 4.54 5.08 -1.14
C ALA A 52 4.35 4.64 -2.61
N GLN A 53 4.79 5.44 -3.58
CA GLN A 53 4.73 5.09 -5.00
C GLN A 53 5.58 3.86 -5.31
N LYS A 54 6.78 3.77 -4.73
CA LYS A 54 7.64 2.59 -4.86
C LYS A 54 6.96 1.35 -4.27
N ALA A 55 6.39 1.48 -3.08
CA ALA A 55 5.67 0.39 -2.42
C ALA A 55 4.43 -0.06 -3.21
N TYR A 56 3.67 0.89 -3.74
CA TYR A 56 2.54 0.62 -4.65
C TYR A 56 2.99 -0.16 -5.88
N HIS A 57 4.09 0.25 -6.51
CA HIS A 57 4.60 -0.46 -7.69
C HIS A 57 5.02 -1.90 -7.36
N GLN A 58 5.70 -2.11 -6.23
CA GLN A 58 6.06 -3.45 -5.76
C GLN A 58 4.82 -4.30 -5.50
N TRP A 59 3.81 -3.76 -4.83
CA TRP A 59 2.54 -4.46 -4.64
C TRP A 59 1.86 -4.79 -5.96
N PHE A 60 1.77 -3.82 -6.88
CA PHE A 60 1.06 -3.93 -8.15
C PHE A 60 1.62 -5.04 -9.05
N VAL A 61 2.95 -5.22 -9.08
CA VAL A 61 3.58 -6.31 -9.85
C VAL A 61 3.31 -7.70 -9.26
N HIS A 62 2.96 -7.78 -7.97
CA HIS A 62 2.60 -9.03 -7.29
C HIS A 62 1.09 -9.35 -7.32
N LEU A 63 0.26 -8.42 -7.82
CA LEU A 63 -1.17 -8.68 -8.00
C LEU A 63 -1.44 -9.76 -9.04
N SER A 64 -2.50 -10.53 -8.83
CA SER A 64 -2.98 -11.51 -9.81
C SER A 64 -3.55 -10.82 -11.04
N ASP A 65 -3.48 -11.48 -12.20
CA ASP A 65 -4.04 -10.94 -13.46
C ASP A 65 -5.56 -10.69 -13.39
N LYS A 66 -6.23 -11.30 -12.40
CA LYS A 66 -7.65 -11.12 -12.12
C LYS A 66 -7.96 -9.83 -11.35
N THR A 67 -7.08 -9.43 -10.43
CA THR A 67 -7.29 -8.26 -9.56
C THR A 67 -6.56 -7.01 -10.05
N ARG A 68 -5.41 -7.19 -10.72
CA ARG A 68 -4.59 -6.10 -11.26
C ARG A 68 -5.37 -5.11 -12.13
N PRO A 69 -6.23 -5.53 -13.08
CA PRO A 69 -6.96 -4.59 -13.94
C PRO A 69 -7.92 -3.67 -13.17
N PHE A 70 -8.52 -4.17 -12.08
CA PHE A 70 -9.38 -3.37 -11.22
C PHE A 70 -8.59 -2.27 -10.50
N PHE A 71 -7.46 -2.62 -9.89
CA PHE A 71 -6.62 -1.66 -9.17
C PHE A 71 -5.91 -0.68 -10.11
N GLU A 72 -5.56 -1.09 -11.32
CA GLU A 72 -5.05 -0.21 -12.38
C GLU A 72 -6.10 0.82 -12.79
N LYS A 73 -7.34 0.36 -12.98
CA LYS A 73 -8.47 1.25 -13.30
C LYS A 73 -8.77 2.19 -12.14
N ALA A 74 -8.72 1.70 -10.90
CA ALA A 74 -8.91 2.51 -9.71
C ALA A 74 -7.83 3.58 -9.56
N HIS A 75 -6.56 3.26 -9.86
CA HIS A 75 -5.48 4.24 -9.83
C HIS A 75 -5.64 5.33 -10.89
N SER A 76 -6.13 4.96 -12.07
CA SER A 76 -6.31 5.88 -13.21
C SER A 76 -7.60 6.71 -13.14
N THR A 77 -8.61 6.25 -12.40
CA THR A 77 -9.95 6.86 -12.37
C THR A 77 -10.24 7.43 -10.99
N ALA A 78 -10.22 8.75 -10.85
CA ALA A 78 -10.42 9.43 -9.56
C ALA A 78 -11.73 9.02 -8.87
N GLU A 79 -12.82 8.85 -9.62
CA GLU A 79 -14.11 8.42 -9.09
C GLU A 79 -14.04 7.02 -8.46
N LEU A 80 -13.45 6.06 -9.17
CA LEU A 80 -13.31 4.69 -8.67
C LEU A 80 -12.34 4.66 -7.47
N ASN A 81 -11.24 5.42 -7.53
CA ASN A 81 -10.31 5.57 -6.40
C ASN A 81 -11.02 6.09 -5.14
N GLN A 82 -11.88 7.10 -5.31
CA GLN A 82 -12.63 7.67 -4.20
C GLN A 82 -13.60 6.66 -3.61
N LYS A 83 -14.38 5.97 -4.46
CA LYS A 83 -15.30 4.90 -4.04
C LYS A 83 -14.56 3.79 -3.30
N LEU A 84 -13.41 3.36 -3.82
CA LEU A 84 -12.56 2.34 -3.20
C LEU A 84 -12.07 2.75 -1.81
N LYS A 85 -11.67 4.02 -1.64
CA LYS A 85 -11.23 4.56 -0.35
C LYS A 85 -12.36 4.71 0.67
N THR A 86 -13.61 4.84 0.20
CA THR A 86 -14.78 4.91 1.08
C THR A 86 -15.34 3.55 1.47
N SER A 87 -14.95 2.48 0.76
CA SER A 87 -15.37 1.12 1.10
C SER A 87 -14.79 0.71 2.45
N GLN A 88 -15.65 0.19 3.33
CA GLN A 88 -15.30 -0.22 4.69
C GLN A 88 -15.21 -1.74 4.82
N THR A 89 -15.76 -2.49 3.88
CA THR A 89 -15.78 -3.96 3.93
C THR A 89 -15.24 -4.61 2.64
N PRO A 90 -14.65 -5.81 2.73
CA PRO A 90 -14.24 -6.59 1.56
C PRO A 90 -15.38 -6.84 0.56
N VAL A 91 -16.60 -7.05 1.07
CA VAL A 91 -17.80 -7.27 0.27
C VAL A 91 -18.13 -6.05 -0.59
N GLU A 92 -18.08 -4.84 0.00
CA GLU A 92 -18.29 -3.59 -0.74
C GLU A 92 -17.26 -3.40 -1.87
N VAL A 93 -16.00 -3.79 -1.64
CA VAL A 93 -14.96 -3.71 -2.67
C VAL A 93 -15.24 -4.67 -3.82
N VAL A 94 -15.67 -5.91 -3.50
CA VAL A 94 -16.03 -6.91 -4.51
C VAL A 94 -17.26 -6.47 -5.31
N ASP A 95 -18.27 -5.91 -4.65
CA ASP A 95 -19.47 -5.43 -5.33
C ASP A 95 -19.20 -4.17 -6.16
N LEU A 96 -18.30 -3.29 -5.69
CA LEU A 96 -17.79 -2.19 -6.48
C LEU A 96 -17.05 -2.69 -7.73
N ALA A 97 -16.20 -3.70 -7.60
CA ALA A 97 -15.50 -4.28 -8.74
C ALA A 97 -16.47 -4.85 -9.78
N LYS A 98 -17.48 -5.61 -9.35
CA LYS A 98 -18.54 -6.12 -10.22
C LYS A 98 -19.29 -5.00 -10.94
N ALA A 99 -19.62 -3.92 -10.25
CA ALA A 99 -20.30 -2.77 -10.84
C ALA A 99 -19.48 -2.09 -11.95
N TYR A 100 -18.15 -2.22 -11.91
CA TYR A 100 -17.24 -1.72 -12.95
C TYR A 100 -16.83 -2.80 -13.97
N GLY A 101 -17.47 -3.98 -13.95
CA GLY A 101 -17.24 -5.06 -14.90
C GLY A 101 -16.04 -5.96 -14.59
N PHE A 102 -15.52 -5.91 -13.36
CA PHE A 102 -14.46 -6.80 -12.89
C PHE A 102 -15.03 -7.90 -12.01
N GLU A 103 -14.78 -9.16 -12.37
CA GLU A 103 -15.23 -10.30 -11.59
C GLU A 103 -14.09 -10.88 -10.76
N PHE A 104 -14.09 -10.57 -9.47
CA PHE A 104 -13.25 -11.25 -8.48
C PHE A 104 -14.00 -11.48 -7.17
N THR A 105 -13.45 -12.34 -6.33
CA THR A 105 -14.03 -12.78 -5.06
C THR A 105 -13.30 -12.17 -3.87
N GLU A 106 -13.87 -12.28 -2.68
CA GLU A 106 -13.17 -11.89 -1.45
C GLU A 106 -11.84 -12.66 -1.26
N ALA A 107 -11.77 -13.91 -1.74
CA ALA A 107 -10.53 -14.68 -1.71
C ALA A 107 -9.45 -14.07 -2.61
N ASP A 108 -9.83 -13.57 -3.79
CA ASP A 108 -8.91 -12.86 -4.68
C ASP A 108 -8.44 -11.53 -4.04
N LEU A 109 -9.35 -10.82 -3.36
CA LEU A 109 -9.02 -9.60 -2.63
C LEU A 109 -8.08 -9.89 -1.44
N LYS A 110 -8.27 -11.02 -0.75
CA LYS A 110 -7.37 -11.48 0.30
C LYS A 110 -5.97 -11.79 -0.23
N LEU A 111 -5.85 -12.37 -1.43
CA LEU A 111 -4.55 -12.56 -2.08
C LEU A 111 -3.86 -11.23 -2.39
N ALA A 112 -4.62 -10.22 -2.84
CA ALA A 112 -4.09 -8.87 -3.02
C ALA A 112 -3.62 -8.25 -1.69
N ALA A 113 -4.33 -8.53 -0.59
CA ALA A 113 -3.94 -8.08 0.75
C ALA A 113 -2.65 -8.75 1.25
N ILE A 114 -2.50 -10.07 1.03
CA ILE A 114 -1.27 -10.81 1.34
C ILE A 114 -0.09 -10.28 0.50
N ALA A 115 -0.33 -9.96 -0.77
CA ALA A 115 0.69 -9.32 -1.61
C ALA A 115 1.07 -7.92 -1.10
N ALA A 116 0.16 -7.19 -0.44
CA ALA A 116 0.51 -5.91 0.18
C ALA A 116 1.37 -6.14 1.43
N GLU A 117 1.06 -7.16 2.24
CA GLU A 117 1.80 -7.52 3.43
C GLU A 117 3.27 -7.91 3.12
N SER A 118 3.50 -8.55 1.98
CA SER A 118 4.85 -8.96 1.54
C SER A 118 5.76 -7.80 1.08
N VAL A 119 5.20 -6.62 0.82
CA VAL A 119 5.99 -5.43 0.46
C VAL A 119 6.89 -5.05 1.63
N GLU A 120 8.18 -4.87 1.39
CA GLU A 120 9.11 -4.45 2.43
C GLU A 120 8.93 -2.94 2.73
N GLY A 121 8.57 -2.61 3.97
CA GLY A 121 8.40 -1.23 4.42
C GLY A 121 6.95 -0.74 4.45
N PHE A 122 6.77 0.58 4.32
CA PHE A 122 5.48 1.26 4.44
C PHE A 122 4.72 1.28 3.10
N SER A 123 3.44 0.94 3.14
CA SER A 123 2.52 0.97 1.99
C SER A 123 1.15 1.43 2.45
N PHE A 124 0.48 2.27 1.66
CA PHE A 124 -0.90 2.66 1.92
C PHE A 124 -1.87 1.50 1.74
N GLU A 125 -1.54 0.57 0.85
CA GLU A 125 -2.33 -0.62 0.56
C GLU A 125 -2.39 -1.50 1.80
N LYS A 126 -1.28 -1.67 2.53
CA LYS A 126 -1.29 -2.36 3.83
C LYS A 126 -2.26 -1.72 4.81
N LEU A 127 -2.21 -0.39 4.95
CA LEU A 127 -3.12 0.32 5.86
C LEU A 127 -4.58 0.16 5.45
N TRP A 128 -4.86 0.26 4.15
CA TRP A 128 -6.21 0.09 3.62
C TRP A 128 -6.72 -1.34 3.81
N PHE A 129 -5.92 -2.36 3.52
CA PHE A 129 -6.30 -3.76 3.73
C PHE A 129 -6.46 -4.12 5.22
N ARG A 130 -5.69 -3.51 6.12
CA ARG A 130 -5.90 -3.62 7.57
C ARG A 130 -7.23 -3.01 8.01
N GLN A 131 -7.57 -1.84 7.48
CA GLN A 131 -8.86 -1.19 7.76
C GLN A 131 -10.04 -2.06 7.31
N LEU A 132 -9.89 -2.80 6.20
CA LEU A 132 -10.86 -3.78 5.73
C LEU A 132 -10.88 -5.10 6.54
N GLY A 133 -9.95 -5.29 7.49
CA GLY A 133 -9.82 -6.51 8.29
C GLY A 133 -9.26 -7.72 7.52
N LEU A 134 -8.56 -7.50 6.40
CA LEU A 134 -8.04 -8.57 5.54
C LEU A 134 -6.64 -9.07 5.94
N ILE A 135 -5.87 -8.22 6.60
CA ILE A 135 -4.52 -8.48 7.14
C ILE A 135 -4.36 -7.79 8.50
N SER A 136 -3.36 -8.21 9.28
CA SER A 136 -3.07 -7.71 10.63
C SER A 136 -1.92 -6.71 10.68
#